data_AF-A0AAU7NQF0-F1
#
_entry.id   AF-A0AAU7NQF0-F1
#
_cell.length_a   1.000
_cell.length_b   1.000
_cell.length_c   1.000
_cell.angle_alpha   90.00
_cell.angle_beta   90.00
_cell.angle_gamma   90.00
#
_symmetry.space_group_name_H-M   'P 1'
#
loop_
_entity.id
_entity.type
_entity.pdbx_description
1 polymer ?
#
loop_
_entity_poly.entity_id
_entity_poly.type
_entity_poly.pdbx_seq_one_letter_code
_entity_poly.pdbx_strand_id
1 'polypeptide(L)'
;MHWFESQLTALDQLAADYLNSQRQTSEDIIRTSEDLRIKRRRFIDALQKLVDNIMEIKGISACAAYHEGLVLVSSGRMPNIDALGALGAMIQESVGVARKGAAILNLGDIEQILIIGSTDKVAMLNVGPIVLCIACPKGVNLASALSRRK
;
A
#
# COMPACT_ATOMS: atom_id res chain seq x y z
N MET A 1 18.30 -3.92 -9.39
CA MET A 1 17.01 -3.89 -8.70
C MET A 1 16.87 -2.55 -8.01
N HIS A 2 15.78 -1.83 -8.28
CA HIS A 2 15.53 -0.54 -7.65
C HIS A 2 15.16 -0.76 -6.17
N TRP A 3 15.64 0.11 -5.27
CA TRP A 3 15.38 0.03 -3.82
C TRP A 3 13.89 -0.19 -3.51
N PHE A 4 13.02 0.55 -4.18
CA PHE A 4 11.57 0.49 -3.97
C PHE A 4 11.00 -0.89 -4.33
N GLU A 5 11.38 -1.46 -5.48
CA GLU A 5 10.97 -2.81 -5.88
C GLU A 5 11.37 -3.85 -4.83
N SER A 6 12.61 -3.76 -4.32
CA SER A 6 13.07 -4.67 -3.26
C SER A 6 12.27 -4.53 -1.96
N GLN A 7 11.80 -3.33 -1.60
CA GLN A 7 10.91 -3.15 -0.46
C GLN A 7 9.52 -3.77 -0.72
N LEU A 8 8.97 -3.60 -1.92
CA LEU A 8 7.68 -4.18 -2.29
C LEU A 8 7.72 -5.71 -2.28
N THR A 9 8.76 -6.32 -2.86
CA THR A 9 8.94 -7.78 -2.83
C THR A 9 9.07 -8.31 -1.41
N ALA A 10 9.81 -7.62 -0.53
CA ALA A 10 9.93 -8.01 0.87
C ALA A 10 8.58 -7.92 1.62
N LEU A 11 7.77 -6.91 1.33
CA LEU A 11 6.43 -6.76 1.90
C LEU A 11 5.47 -7.83 1.41
N ASP A 12 5.51 -8.17 0.12
CA ASP A 12 4.67 -9.22 -0.45
C ASP A 12 4.96 -10.59 0.20
N GLN A 13 6.25 -10.90 0.43
CA GLN A 13 6.64 -12.09 1.16
C GLN A 13 6.10 -12.09 2.62
N LEU A 14 6.22 -10.96 3.33
CA LEU A 14 5.69 -10.85 4.69
C LEU A 14 4.16 -10.95 4.73
N ALA A 15 3.47 -10.41 3.73
CA ALA A 15 2.02 -10.54 3.58
C ALA A 15 1.61 -12.00 3.34
N ALA A 16 2.32 -12.70 2.46
CA ALA A 16 2.09 -14.12 2.19
C ALA A 16 2.32 -14.98 3.45
N ASP A 17 3.39 -14.73 4.19
CA ASP A 17 3.69 -15.44 5.44
C ASP A 17 2.61 -15.22 6.52
N TYR A 18 2.07 -14.01 6.60
CA TYR A 18 0.95 -13.68 7.49
C TYR A 18 -0.34 -14.40 7.08
N LEU A 19 -0.72 -14.33 5.80
CA LEU A 19 -1.92 -14.98 5.28
C LEU A 19 -1.87 -16.51 5.42
N ASN A 20 -0.70 -17.11 5.16
CA ASN A 20 -0.51 -18.54 5.35
C ASN A 20 -0.64 -18.96 6.82
N SER A 21 -0.18 -18.12 7.76
CA SER A 21 -0.35 -18.39 9.19
C SER A 21 -1.79 -18.30 9.69
N GLN A 22 -2.64 -17.47 9.06
CA GLN A 22 -4.08 -17.44 9.36
C GLN A 22 -4.79 -18.74 8.93
N ARG A 23 -4.28 -19.42 7.90
CA ARG A 23 -4.89 -20.64 7.34
C ARG A 23 -4.46 -21.91 8.08
N GLN A 24 -3.41 -21.85 8.90
CA GLN A 24 -2.96 -22.99 9.70
C GLN A 24 -3.88 -23.16 10.92
N THR A 25 -4.79 -24.12 10.84
CA THR A 25 -5.53 -24.62 12.01
C THR A 25 -4.56 -25.50 12.81
N SER A 26 -4.15 -25.04 13.99
CA SER A 26 -3.25 -25.78 14.88
C SER A 26 -3.97 -26.08 16.19
N GLU A 27 -3.72 -27.26 16.75
CA GLU A 27 -4.32 -27.75 18.00
C GLU A 27 -3.90 -26.90 19.22
N ASP A 28 -2.82 -26.12 19.10
CA ASP A 28 -2.31 -25.23 20.14
C ASP A 28 -2.67 -23.76 19.83
N ILE A 29 -3.88 -23.37 20.23
CA ILE A 29 -4.49 -22.06 19.97
C ILE A 29 -3.63 -20.91 20.53
N ILE A 30 -2.96 -21.12 21.67
CA ILE A 30 -2.19 -20.08 22.35
C ILE A 30 -0.91 -19.76 21.58
N ARG A 31 -0.13 -20.78 21.16
CA ARG A 31 1.07 -20.57 20.35
C ARG A 31 0.75 -19.98 18.97
N THR A 32 -0.32 -20.45 18.35
CA THR A 32 -0.79 -19.96 17.04
C THR A 32 -1.20 -18.49 17.09
N SER A 33 -1.84 -18.07 18.19
CA SER A 33 -2.21 -16.67 18.42
C SER A 33 -1.00 -15.76 18.58
N GLU A 34 0.04 -16.21 19.30
CA GLU A 34 1.26 -15.43 19.49
C GLU A 34 2.09 -15.32 18.21
N ASP A 35 2.27 -16.42 17.48
CA ASP A 35 2.96 -16.42 16.19
C ASP A 35 2.27 -15.49 15.17
N LEU A 36 0.94 -15.49 15.15
CA LEU A 36 0.14 -14.62 14.28
C LEU A 36 0.31 -13.14 14.67
N ARG A 37 0.37 -12.81 15.97
CA ARG A 37 0.65 -11.46 16.45
C ARG A 37 2.05 -10.99 16.05
N ILE A 38 3.06 -11.84 16.19
CA ILE A 38 4.45 -11.53 15.81
C ILE A 38 4.55 -11.28 14.30
N LYS A 39 3.97 -12.15 13.47
CA LYS A 39 3.96 -12.00 12.01
C LYS A 39 3.22 -10.73 11.57
N ARG A 40 2.03 -10.48 12.15
CA ARG A 40 1.28 -9.23 11.88
C ARG A 40 2.09 -7.99 12.26
N ARG A 41 2.72 -7.99 13.43
CA ARG A 41 3.55 -6.86 13.89
C ARG A 41 4.70 -6.61 12.92
N ARG A 42 5.48 -7.64 12.57
CA ARG A 42 6.59 -7.52 11.60
C ARG A 42 6.14 -6.93 10.26
N PHE A 43 4.97 -7.37 9.78
CA PHE A 43 4.40 -6.85 8.54
C PHE A 43 4.02 -5.37 8.65
N ILE A 44 3.30 -4.99 9.70
CA ILE A 44 2.91 -3.59 9.93
C ILE A 44 4.14 -2.70 10.15
N ASP A 45 5.13 -3.16 10.90
CA ASP A 45 6.38 -2.43 11.14
C ASP A 45 7.17 -2.20 9.84
N ALA A 46 7.26 -3.22 8.99
CA ALA A 46 7.89 -3.10 7.67
C ALA A 46 7.13 -2.12 6.76
N LEU A 47 5.79 -2.14 6.81
CA LEU A 47 4.93 -1.25 6.04
C LEU A 47 5.05 0.20 6.52
N GLN A 48 5.03 0.43 7.83
CA GLN A 48 5.27 1.75 8.43
C GLN A 48 6.64 2.28 8.00
N LYS A 49 7.68 1.45 8.10
CA LYS A 49 9.03 1.81 7.67
C LYS A 49 9.08 2.16 6.18
N LEU A 50 8.37 1.44 5.31
CA LEU A 50 8.26 1.80 3.90
C LEU A 50 7.59 3.17 3.71
N VAL A 51 6.46 3.40 4.37
CA VAL A 51 5.71 4.66 4.26
C VAL A 51 6.55 5.84 4.73
N ASP A 52 7.25 5.72 5.85
CA ASP A 52 8.15 6.76 6.37
C ASP A 52 9.31 7.01 5.41
N ASN A 53 9.89 5.94 4.88
CA ASN A 53 10.95 6.00 3.89
C ASN A 53 10.54 6.72 2.60
N ILE A 54 9.30 6.52 2.13
CA ILE A 54 8.76 7.22 0.97
C ILE A 54 8.56 8.71 1.29
N MET A 55 8.15 9.04 2.51
CA MET A 55 7.96 10.42 2.94
C MET A 55 9.25 11.24 3.02
N GLU A 56 10.40 10.60 3.19
CA GLU A 56 11.70 11.26 3.10
C GLU A 56 12.08 11.67 1.67
N ILE A 57 11.36 11.16 0.65
CA ILE A 57 11.64 11.49 -0.75
C ILE A 57 11.10 12.89 -1.07
N LYS A 58 12.00 13.77 -1.52
CA LYS A 58 11.65 15.14 -1.89
C LYS A 58 10.56 15.15 -2.96
N GLY A 59 9.47 15.86 -2.65
CA GLY A 59 8.33 16.02 -3.56
C GLY A 59 7.19 15.04 -3.31
N ILE A 60 7.29 14.14 -2.32
CA ILE A 60 6.13 13.39 -1.82
C ILE A 60 5.41 14.22 -0.74
N SER A 61 4.10 14.34 -0.88
CA SER A 61 3.24 15.11 0.04
C SER A 61 2.66 14.23 1.15
N ALA A 62 2.28 13.01 0.79
CA ALA A 62 1.74 12.02 1.72
C ALA A 62 1.91 10.59 1.19
N CYS A 63 1.96 9.63 2.09
CA CYS A 63 1.95 8.21 1.77
C CYS A 63 1.09 7.46 2.79
N ALA A 64 0.27 6.52 2.33
CA ALA A 64 -0.58 5.71 3.19
C ALA A 64 -0.75 4.30 2.62
N ALA A 65 -0.91 3.30 3.47
CA ALA A 65 -1.19 1.94 3.07
C ALA A 65 -2.54 1.49 3.62
N TYR A 66 -3.32 0.85 2.77
CA TYR A 66 -4.69 0.44 3.04
C TYR A 66 -4.86 -1.06 2.87
N HIS A 67 -5.74 -1.63 3.67
CA HIS A 67 -6.22 -3.01 3.50
C HIS A 67 -7.73 -3.02 3.69
N GLU A 68 -8.46 -3.48 2.67
CA GLU A 68 -9.94 -3.50 2.68
C GLU A 68 -10.56 -2.14 3.06
N GLY A 69 -10.02 -1.06 2.48
CA GLY A 69 -10.49 0.30 2.73
C GLY A 69 -10.08 0.91 4.07
N LEU A 70 -9.45 0.13 4.97
CA LEU A 70 -8.94 0.61 6.25
C LEU A 70 -7.49 1.06 6.12
N VAL A 71 -7.17 2.21 6.71
CA VAL A 71 -5.79 2.70 6.81
C VAL A 71 -5.03 1.81 7.80
N LEU A 72 -3.94 1.20 7.34
CA LEU A 72 -3.01 0.47 8.20
C LEU A 72 -1.96 1.41 8.79
N VAL A 73 -1.34 2.21 7.93
CA VAL A 73 -0.28 3.17 8.28
C VAL A 73 -0.35 4.38 7.35
N SER A 74 0.07 5.54 7.82
CA SER A 74 0.12 6.76 7.02
C SER A 74 1.21 7.71 7.53
N SER A 75 1.70 8.56 6.63
CA SER A 75 2.67 9.61 6.94
C SER A 75 2.53 10.79 5.98
N GLY A 76 2.92 11.98 6.44
CA GLY A 76 2.72 13.24 5.72
C GLY A 76 1.38 13.93 5.98
N ARG A 77 1.18 15.08 5.32
CA ARG A 77 -0.06 15.87 5.45
C ARG A 77 -1.03 15.48 4.35
N MET A 78 -1.97 14.59 4.66
CA MET A 78 -3.21 14.52 3.89
C MET A 78 -4.17 15.61 4.39
N PRO A 79 -4.85 16.34 3.49
CA PRO A 79 -5.61 17.54 3.86
C PRO A 79 -6.81 17.32 4.81
N ASN A 80 -7.11 16.11 5.25
CA ASN A 80 -8.01 15.88 6.38
C ASN A 80 -7.81 14.46 6.96
N ILE A 81 -7.74 14.30 8.28
CA ILE A 81 -7.58 12.97 8.91
C ILE A 81 -8.87 12.15 8.76
N ASP A 82 -10.05 12.80 8.79
CA ASP A 82 -11.32 12.15 8.42
C ASP A 82 -11.38 11.79 6.92
N ALA A 83 -10.63 12.51 6.09
CA ALA A 83 -10.46 12.16 4.68
C ALA A 83 -9.54 10.95 4.48
N LEU A 84 -8.72 10.51 5.44
CA LEU A 84 -7.94 9.27 5.28
C LEU A 84 -8.86 8.04 5.23
N GLY A 85 -9.88 8.00 6.09
CA GLY A 85 -10.90 6.94 6.09
C GLY A 85 -11.82 7.01 4.86
N ALA A 86 -12.31 8.22 4.53
CA ALA A 86 -13.11 8.43 3.32
C ALA A 86 -12.32 8.15 2.04
N LEU A 87 -11.04 8.51 1.99
CA LEU A 87 -10.13 8.18 0.89
C LEU A 87 -9.91 6.66 0.82
N GLY A 88 -9.78 5.97 1.94
CA GLY A 88 -9.72 4.50 1.98
C GLY A 88 -10.94 3.85 1.34
N ALA A 89 -12.14 4.33 1.68
CA ALA A 89 -13.38 3.88 1.05
C ALA A 89 -13.43 4.21 -0.46
N MET A 90 -13.05 5.44 -0.84
CA MET A 90 -12.98 5.85 -2.25
C MET A 90 -11.93 5.08 -3.05
N ILE A 91 -10.78 4.74 -2.45
CA ILE A 91 -9.74 3.90 -3.03
C ILE A 91 -10.32 2.51 -3.30
N GLN A 92 -10.98 1.91 -2.31
CA GLN A 92 -11.58 0.58 -2.46
C GLN A 92 -12.63 0.58 -3.59
N GLU A 93 -13.49 1.60 -3.64
CA GLU A 93 -14.48 1.75 -4.70
C GLU A 93 -13.80 1.94 -6.07
N SER A 94 -12.79 2.81 -6.15
CA SER A 94 -12.04 3.08 -7.39
C SER A 94 -11.33 1.83 -7.91
N VAL A 95 -10.70 1.05 -7.02
CA VAL A 95 -10.08 -0.24 -7.37
C VAL A 95 -11.15 -1.24 -7.83
N GLY A 96 -12.31 -1.27 -7.18
CA GLY A 96 -13.44 -2.11 -7.59
C GLY A 96 -13.95 -1.78 -8.99
N VAL A 97 -14.11 -0.50 -9.31
CA VAL A 97 -14.50 -0.03 -10.65
C VAL A 97 -13.40 -0.33 -11.67
N ALA A 98 -12.14 -0.08 -11.33
CA ALA A 98 -11.00 -0.36 -12.20
C ALA A 98 -10.90 -1.85 -12.55
N ARG A 99 -11.12 -2.76 -11.59
CA ARG A 99 -11.16 -4.22 -11.82
C ARG A 99 -12.27 -4.63 -12.79
N LYS A 100 -13.46 -4.03 -12.67
CA LYS A 100 -14.55 -4.27 -13.64
C LYS A 100 -14.14 -3.79 -15.05
N GLY A 101 -13.53 -2.61 -15.13
CA GLY A 101 -12.99 -2.09 -16.39
C GLY A 101 -11.90 -3.00 -16.98
N ALA A 102 -11.01 -3.54 -16.14
CA ALA A 102 -9.96 -4.46 -16.53
C ALA A 102 -10.50 -5.73 -17.19
N ALA A 103 -11.58 -6.30 -16.65
CA ALA A 103 -12.24 -7.48 -17.22
C ALA A 103 -12.86 -7.18 -18.59
N ILE A 104 -13.49 -6.01 -18.75
CA ILE A 104 -14.08 -5.58 -20.03
C ILE A 104 -12.99 -5.37 -21.09
N LEU A 105 -11.87 -4.77 -20.69
CA LEU A 105 -10.76 -4.42 -21.58
C LEU A 105 -9.70 -5.52 -21.72
N ASN A 106 -9.88 -6.65 -21.01
CA ASN A 106 -8.93 -7.76 -20.94
C ASN A 106 -7.49 -7.32 -20.57
N LEU A 107 -7.34 -6.45 -19.56
CA LEU A 107 -6.05 -5.91 -19.11
C LEU A 107 -5.28 -6.84 -18.16
N GLY A 108 -5.90 -7.93 -17.71
CA GLY A 108 -5.41 -8.73 -16.60
C GLY A 108 -5.66 -8.04 -15.25
N ASP A 109 -4.82 -8.34 -14.26
CA ASP A 109 -4.92 -7.72 -12.94
C ASP A 109 -4.47 -6.25 -12.97
N ILE A 110 -5.23 -5.38 -12.30
CA ILE A 110 -4.82 -3.98 -12.13
C ILE A 110 -3.67 -3.93 -11.14
N GLU A 111 -2.47 -3.59 -11.59
CA GLU A 111 -1.30 -3.41 -10.71
C GLU A 111 -1.23 -1.99 -10.11
N GLN A 112 -1.67 -0.99 -10.89
CA GLN A 112 -1.56 0.42 -10.54
C GLN A 112 -2.74 1.24 -11.05
N ILE A 113 -3.15 2.24 -10.27
CA ILE A 113 -4.04 3.33 -10.68
C ILE A 113 -3.32 4.66 -10.46
N LEU A 114 -3.40 5.57 -11.42
CA LEU A 114 -2.86 6.92 -11.29
C LEU A 114 -3.96 7.94 -11.54
N ILE A 115 -4.25 8.76 -10.54
CA ILE A 115 -5.22 9.86 -10.61
C ILE A 115 -4.43 11.17 -10.64
N ILE A 116 -4.63 12.00 -11.66
CA ILE A 116 -3.92 13.27 -11.84
C ILE A 116 -4.94 14.41 -11.80
N GLY A 117 -4.83 15.26 -10.79
CA GLY A 117 -5.57 16.51 -10.68
C GLY A 117 -4.88 17.68 -11.37
N SER A 118 -5.40 18.88 -11.16
CA SER A 118 -4.80 20.12 -11.65
C SER A 118 -3.50 20.48 -10.91
N THR A 119 -3.43 20.20 -9.61
CA THR A 119 -2.29 20.52 -8.73
C THR A 119 -1.46 19.30 -8.35
N ASP A 120 -2.14 18.23 -7.93
CA ASP A 120 -1.55 17.04 -7.33
C ASP A 120 -1.94 15.78 -8.08
N LYS A 121 -1.26 14.68 -7.77
CA LYS A 121 -1.61 13.35 -8.25
C LYS A 121 -1.46 12.32 -7.14
N VAL A 122 -2.20 11.23 -7.28
CA VAL A 122 -2.17 10.09 -6.39
C VAL A 122 -1.91 8.84 -7.21
N ALA A 123 -0.85 8.11 -6.87
CA ALA A 123 -0.61 6.77 -7.37
C ALA A 123 -1.10 5.76 -6.33
N MET A 124 -1.87 4.77 -6.76
CA MET A 124 -2.32 3.63 -5.97
C MET A 124 -1.65 2.39 -6.56
N LEU A 125 -0.90 1.66 -5.75
CA LEU A 125 -0.14 0.48 -6.14
C LEU A 125 -0.66 -0.72 -5.34
N ASN A 126 -0.98 -1.81 -6.01
CA ASN A 126 -1.31 -3.05 -5.34
C ASN A 126 -0.02 -3.78 -4.93
N VAL A 127 0.06 -4.14 -3.65
CA VAL A 127 1.20 -4.86 -3.05
C VAL A 127 0.61 -6.02 -2.25
N GLY A 128 0.45 -7.17 -2.91
CA GLY A 128 -0.33 -8.29 -2.38
C GLY A 128 -1.76 -7.83 -1.99
N PRO A 129 -2.20 -8.00 -0.73
CA PRO A 129 -3.53 -7.59 -0.27
C PRO A 129 -3.63 -6.10 0.12
N ILE A 130 -2.54 -5.34 -0.01
CA ILE A 130 -2.47 -3.93 0.38
C ILE A 130 -2.57 -3.02 -0.84
N VAL A 131 -3.19 -1.86 -0.66
CA VAL A 131 -3.10 -0.73 -1.58
C VAL A 131 -2.20 0.34 -0.97
N LEU A 132 -1.04 0.58 -1.59
CA LEU A 132 -0.14 1.67 -1.23
C LEU A 132 -0.50 2.91 -2.03
N CYS A 133 -0.78 4.02 -1.35
CA CYS A 133 -1.14 5.29 -1.95
C CYS A 133 -0.05 6.33 -1.70
N ILE A 134 0.41 6.96 -2.77
CA ILE A 134 1.45 8.00 -2.73
C ILE A 134 0.91 9.25 -3.40
N ALA A 135 0.84 10.35 -2.65
CA ALA A 135 0.40 11.64 -3.13
C ALA A 135 1.60 12.58 -3.32
N CYS A 136 1.63 13.29 -4.45
CA CYS A 136 2.68 14.26 -4.76
C CYS A 136 2.15 15.35 -5.71
N PRO A 137 2.82 16.51 -5.82
CA PRO A 137 2.49 17.50 -6.82
C PRO A 137 2.57 16.90 -8.23
N LYS A 138 1.67 17.35 -9.12
CA LYS A 138 1.52 16.83 -10.49
C LYS A 138 2.85 16.77 -11.26
N GLY A 139 3.68 17.81 -11.10
CA GLY A 139 4.98 17.95 -11.77
C GLY A 139 6.08 17.00 -11.30
N VAL A 140 5.92 16.31 -10.16
CA VAL A 140 6.92 15.37 -9.65
C VAL A 140 6.89 14.08 -10.47
N ASN A 141 7.99 13.69 -11.11
CA ASN A 141 8.07 12.37 -11.73
C ASN A 141 8.23 11.29 -10.64
N LEU A 142 7.13 10.60 -10.30
CA LEU A 142 7.10 9.65 -9.20
C LEU A 142 8.01 8.44 -9.42
N ALA A 143 8.06 7.88 -10.63
CA ALA A 143 8.95 6.76 -10.94
C ALA A 143 10.43 7.14 -10.79
N SER A 144 10.81 8.33 -11.25
CA SER A 144 12.16 8.88 -11.05
C SER A 144 12.44 9.17 -9.58
N ALA A 145 11.46 9.65 -8.82
CA ALA A 145 11.63 9.93 -7.39
C ALA A 145 11.86 8.64 -6.58
N LEU A 146 11.06 7.59 -6.83
CA LEU A 146 11.16 6.29 -6.13
C LEU A 146 12.40 5.49 -6.51
N SER A 147 12.94 5.68 -7.71
CA SER A 147 14.14 4.97 -8.19
C SER A 147 15.47 5.57 -7.71
N ARG A 148 15.48 6.81 -7.23
CA ARG A 148 16.70 7.56 -6.85
C ARG A 148 17.24 7.26 -5.45
N ARG A 149 16.46 6.60 -4.59
CA ARG A 149 16.92 6.22 -3.25
C ARG A 149 17.83 4.99 -3.38
N LYS A 150 19.09 5.11 -2.97
CA LYS A 150 20.03 4.01 -2.78
C LYS A 150 20.14 3.74 -1.28
#